data_AF-A0A3D5MTH6-F1
#
_entry.id   AF-A0A3D5MTH6-F1
#
_cell.length_a   1.000
_cell.length_b   1.000
_cell.length_c   1.000
_cell.angle_alpha   90.00
_cell.angle_beta   90.00
_cell.angle_gamma   90.00
#
_symmetry.space_group_name_H-M   'P 1'
#
loop_
_entity.id
_entity.type
_entity.pdbx_description
1 polymer ?
#
loop_
_entity_poly.entity_id
_entity_poly.type
_entity_poly.pdbx_seq_one_letter_code
_entity_poly.pdbx_strand_id
1 'polypeptide(L)'
;MDLRRNIEKKLWLNISENYEEANYSNAILDSIHMLTENIKSKTGLELDGSRLIEQAFSGDIPKSRINKFQTEYEKNIQKGIQEILKGIYSYKRSKKKLCVNRYYEKSNNHLHFYMII
;
A
#
# COMPACT_ATOMS: atom_id res chain seq x y z
N MET A 1 20.96 -2.25 7.32
CA MET A 1 20.76 -2.38 5.86
C MET A 1 20.55 -0.97 5.31
N ASP A 2 21.38 -0.50 4.38
CA ASP A 2 21.29 0.88 3.85
C ASP A 2 20.29 0.92 2.68
N LEU A 3 19.05 1.34 2.96
CA LEU A 3 17.97 1.36 1.98
C LEU A 3 18.21 2.41 0.88
N ARG A 4 18.88 3.52 1.22
CA ARG A 4 19.14 4.66 0.33
C ARG A 4 19.90 4.28 -0.93
N ARG A 5 20.78 3.28 -0.86
CA ARG A 5 21.58 2.82 -2.00
C ARG A 5 20.83 1.88 -2.95
N ASN A 6 19.69 1.34 -2.51
CA ASN A 6 18.98 0.26 -3.21
C ASN A 6 17.63 0.70 -3.80
N ILE A 7 17.24 1.96 -3.63
CA ILE A 7 15.98 2.48 -4.14
C ILE A 7 16.19 3.77 -4.95
N GLU A 8 15.21 4.09 -5.79
CA GLU A 8 15.22 5.32 -6.58
C GLU A 8 15.37 6.57 -5.70
N LYS A 9 16.18 7.54 -6.13
CA LYS A 9 16.41 8.79 -5.38
C LYS A 9 15.10 9.52 -5.06
N LYS A 10 14.15 9.56 -6.00
CA LYS A 10 12.85 10.19 -5.81
C LYS A 10 12.04 9.49 -4.72
N LEU A 11 12.02 8.15 -4.72
CA LEU A 11 11.36 7.36 -3.68
C LEU A 11 12.00 7.62 -2.32
N TRP A 12 13.33 7.60 -2.23
CA TRP A 12 14.04 7.87 -0.98
C TRP A 12 13.67 9.24 -0.40
N LEU A 13 13.71 10.29 -1.22
CA LEU A 13 13.34 11.64 -0.78
C LEU A 13 11.91 11.71 -0.23
N ASN A 14 10.98 10.93 -0.80
CA ASN A 14 9.59 10.92 -0.37
C ASN A 14 9.38 10.18 0.97
N ILE A 15 10.18 9.16 1.28
CA ILE A 15 9.96 8.31 2.46
C ILE A 15 10.96 8.54 3.60
N SER A 16 12.06 9.26 3.35
CA SER A 16 13.20 9.37 4.28
C SER A 16 12.81 9.89 5.66
N GLU A 17 11.95 10.89 5.74
CA GLU A 17 11.44 11.45 7.00
C GLU A 17 10.79 10.37 7.87
N ASN A 18 9.77 9.68 7.34
CA ASN A 18 9.08 8.61 8.06
C ASN A 18 10.00 7.39 8.34
N TYR A 19 10.97 7.12 7.47
CA TYR A 19 11.92 6.03 7.67
C TYR A 19 12.90 6.32 8.82
N GLU A 20 13.45 7.53 8.88
CA GLU A 20 14.42 7.96 9.90
C GLU A 20 13.77 8.08 11.28
N GLU A 21 12.48 8.41 11.35
CA GLU A 21 11.67 8.40 12.59
C GLU A 21 11.20 6.99 13.02
N ALA A 22 11.62 5.94 12.32
CA ALA A 22 11.15 4.56 12.51
C ALA A 22 9.62 4.38 12.33
N ASN A 23 8.97 5.32 11.64
CA ASN A 23 7.56 5.26 11.28
C ASN A 23 7.36 4.51 9.95
N TYR A 24 7.73 3.23 9.94
CA TYR A 24 7.73 2.41 8.72
C TYR A 24 6.35 2.27 8.09
N SER A 25 5.28 2.32 8.89
CA SER A 25 3.91 2.26 8.38
C SER A 25 3.60 3.44 7.46
N ASN A 26 4.01 4.65 7.84
CA ASN A 26 3.82 5.83 7.01
C ASN A 26 4.81 5.86 5.84
N ALA A 27 6.06 5.41 6.02
CA ALA A 27 7.01 5.29 4.91
C ALA A 27 6.50 4.36 3.79
N ILE A 28 5.84 3.25 4.15
CA ILE A 28 5.17 2.36 3.19
C ILE A 28 3.97 3.07 2.53
N LEU A 29 3.17 3.81 3.30
CA LEU A 29 2.02 4.54 2.77
C LEU A 29 2.44 5.61 1.75
N ASP A 30 3.50 6.37 2.05
CA ASP A 30 4.05 7.37 1.14
C ASP A 30 4.57 6.72 -0.15
N SER A 31 5.23 5.57 -0.03
CA SER A 31 5.64 4.77 -1.20
C SER A 31 4.44 4.39 -2.08
N ILE A 32 3.33 3.96 -1.48
CA ILE A 32 2.09 3.60 -2.19
C ILE A 32 1.46 4.83 -2.84
N HIS A 33 1.47 5.99 -2.17
CA HIS A 33 0.99 7.25 -2.74
C HIS A 33 1.82 7.65 -3.96
N MET A 34 3.14 7.62 -3.86
CA MET A 34 4.02 7.94 -4.98
C MET A 34 3.82 6.96 -6.16
N LEU A 35 3.60 5.67 -5.86
CA LEU A 35 3.24 4.67 -6.87
C LEU A 35 1.90 4.99 -7.55
N THR A 36 0.89 5.41 -6.78
CA THR A 36 -0.44 5.80 -7.28
C THR A 36 -0.30 6.92 -8.30
N GLU A 37 0.41 8.00 -7.94
CA GLU A 37 0.62 9.15 -8.81
C GLU A 37 1.39 8.78 -10.09
N ASN A 38 2.40 7.92 -9.98
CA ASN A 38 3.12 7.41 -11.14
C ASN A 38 2.21 6.61 -12.10
N ILE A 39 1.28 5.81 -11.57
CA ILE A 39 0.32 5.06 -12.39
C ILE A 39 -0.67 6.01 -13.06
N LYS A 40 -1.22 6.99 -12.32
CA LYS A 40 -2.14 8.00 -12.87
C LYS A 40 -1.47 8.78 -14.00
N SER A 41 -0.26 9.31 -13.76
CA SER A 41 0.51 10.05 -14.76
C SER A 41 0.80 9.22 -16.03
N LYS A 42 1.07 7.92 -15.90
CA LYS A 42 1.32 7.04 -17.06
C LYS A 42 0.05 6.66 -17.83
N THR A 43 -1.09 6.54 -17.15
CA THR A 43 -2.32 5.98 -17.73
C THR A 43 -3.39 7.03 -18.05
N GLY A 44 -3.24 8.25 -17.53
CA GLY A 44 -4.24 9.31 -17.58
C GLY A 44 -5.54 8.97 -16.84
N LEU A 45 -5.49 8.05 -15.88
CA LEU A 45 -6.66 7.63 -15.11
C LEU A 45 -6.80 8.45 -13.84
N GLU A 46 -7.98 9.05 -13.66
CA GLU A 46 -8.39 9.74 -12.43
C GLU A 46 -9.19 8.79 -11.52
N LEU A 47 -8.60 7.64 -11.18
CA LEU A 47 -9.19 6.61 -10.32
C LEU A 47 -8.31 6.35 -9.10
N ASP A 48 -8.90 5.80 -8.05
CA ASP A 48 -8.19 5.47 -6.81
C ASP A 48 -8.41 4.00 -6.39
N GLY A 49 -7.56 3.54 -5.48
CA GLY A 49 -7.70 2.22 -4.86
C GLY A 49 -7.54 1.06 -5.85
N SER A 50 -8.22 -0.04 -5.57
CA SER A 50 -8.19 -1.24 -6.42
C SER A 50 -8.71 -0.98 -7.84
N ARG A 51 -9.61 -0.02 -8.03
CA ARG A 51 -10.19 0.35 -9.34
C ARG A 51 -9.13 0.94 -10.28
N LEU A 52 -8.20 1.73 -9.75
CA LEU A 52 -7.07 2.25 -10.53
C LEU A 52 -6.24 1.10 -11.11
N ILE A 53 -5.92 0.11 -10.28
CA ILE A 53 -5.10 -1.04 -10.68
C ILE A 53 -5.82 -1.90 -11.72
N GLU A 54 -7.12 -2.16 -11.53
CA GLU A 54 -7.93 -2.88 -12.51
C GLU A 54 -7.92 -2.20 -13.88
N GLN A 55 -8.18 -0.90 -13.92
CA GLN A 55 -8.24 -0.16 -15.19
C GLN A 55 -6.87 0.06 -15.82
N ALA A 56 -5.81 0.16 -15.02
CA ALA A 56 -4.45 0.38 -15.52
C ALA A 56 -3.84 -0.89 -16.13
N PHE A 57 -4.04 -2.05 -15.51
CA PHE A 57 -3.27 -3.26 -15.81
C PHE A 57 -4.09 -4.44 -16.36
N SER A 58 -5.43 -4.35 -16.37
CA SER A 58 -6.29 -5.44 -16.85
C SER A 58 -6.71 -5.28 -18.33
N GLY A 59 -7.35 -6.32 -18.85
CA GLY A 59 -7.81 -6.42 -20.24
C GLY A 59 -6.78 -6.99 -21.21
N ASP A 60 -7.20 -7.18 -22.47
CA ASP A 60 -6.35 -7.72 -23.55
C ASP A 60 -5.34 -6.71 -24.09
N ILE A 61 -5.58 -5.41 -23.86
CA ILE A 61 -4.68 -4.31 -24.21
C ILE A 61 -4.62 -3.37 -23.00
N PRO A 62 -3.80 -3.68 -21.98
CA PRO A 62 -3.74 -2.88 -20.77
C PRO A 62 -3.11 -1.51 -21.04
N LYS A 63 -3.60 -0.48 -20.34
CA LYS A 63 -3.10 0.91 -20.47
C LYS A 63 -1.64 1.04 -20.06
N SER A 64 -1.23 0.30 -19.03
CA SER A 64 0.15 0.17 -18.61
C SER A 64 0.59 -1.29 -18.72
N ARG A 65 1.58 -1.55 -19.57
CA ARG A 65 2.22 -2.86 -19.69
C ARG A 65 3.43 -2.93 -18.77
N ILE A 66 3.55 -4.02 -18.02
CA ILE A 66 4.70 -4.25 -17.14
C ILE A 66 5.86 -4.90 -17.91
N ASN A 67 5.53 -5.67 -18.93
CA ASN A 67 6.46 -6.36 -19.83
C ASN A 67 5.98 -6.18 -21.29
N LYS A 68 6.50 -6.97 -22.24
CA LYS A 68 6.11 -6.82 -23.66
C LYS A 68 4.64 -7.21 -23.92
N PHE A 69 4.03 -8.00 -23.03
CA PHE A 69 2.64 -8.46 -23.10
C PHE A 69 2.31 -9.24 -24.39
N GLN A 70 3.28 -10.02 -24.90
CA GLN A 70 3.15 -10.75 -26.16
C GLN A 70 2.83 -12.22 -25.91
N THR A 71 3.56 -12.85 -24.99
CA THR A 71 3.41 -14.29 -24.69
C THR A 71 2.41 -14.55 -23.57
N GLU A 72 1.87 -15.77 -23.50
CA GLU A 72 0.98 -16.18 -22.41
C GLU A 72 1.66 -16.06 -21.03
N TYR A 73 2.94 -16.44 -20.95
CA TYR A 73 3.75 -16.29 -19.74
C TYR A 73 3.83 -14.82 -19.28
N GLU A 74 4.09 -13.89 -20.20
CA GLU A 74 4.13 -12.45 -19.89
C GLU A 74 2.77 -11.91 -19.44
N LYS A 75 1.67 -12.36 -20.07
CA LYS A 75 0.31 -12.00 -19.67
C LYS A 75 0.00 -12.51 -18.26
N ASN A 76 0.43 -13.72 -17.93
CA ASN A 76 0.26 -14.30 -16.60
C ASN A 76 1.06 -13.55 -15.53
N ILE A 77 2.30 -13.12 -15.83
CA ILE A 77 3.07 -12.25 -14.93
C ILE A 77 2.31 -10.94 -14.68
N GLN A 78 1.80 -10.30 -15.74
CA GLN A 78 1.08 -9.05 -15.60
C GLN A 78 -0.18 -9.23 -14.73
N LYS A 79 -0.94 -10.31 -14.94
CA LYS A 79 -2.09 -10.64 -14.10
C LYS A 79 -1.69 -10.88 -12.63
N GLY A 80 -0.62 -11.61 -12.37
CA GLY A 80 -0.13 -11.85 -11.02
C GLY A 80 0.25 -10.55 -10.31
N ILE A 81 0.93 -9.63 -11.01
CA ILE A 81 1.28 -8.32 -10.44
C ILE A 81 0.03 -7.47 -10.21
N GLN A 82 -0.94 -7.50 -11.14
CA GLN A 82 -2.23 -6.84 -10.96
C GLN A 82 -2.92 -7.31 -9.67
N GLU A 83 -2.96 -8.63 -9.41
CA GLU A 83 -3.59 -9.19 -8.22
C GLU A 83 -2.88 -8.79 -6.92
N ILE A 84 -1.54 -8.80 -6.90
CA ILE A 84 -0.75 -8.32 -5.76
C ILE A 84 -1.04 -6.84 -5.47
N LEU A 85 -1.01 -5.99 -6.51
CA LEU A 85 -1.29 -4.57 -6.38
C LEU A 85 -2.73 -4.34 -5.92
N LYS A 86 -3.70 -5.09 -6.44
CA LYS A 86 -5.09 -5.02 -5.96
C LYS A 86 -5.18 -5.38 -4.48
N GLY A 87 -4.43 -6.37 -4.01
CA GLY A 87 -4.34 -6.74 -2.59
C GLY A 87 -3.80 -5.59 -1.73
N ILE A 88 -2.68 -5.00 -2.15
CA ILE A 88 -2.07 -3.83 -1.47
C ILE A 88 -3.05 -2.65 -1.42
N TYR A 89 -3.73 -2.33 -2.52
CA TYR A 89 -4.68 -1.21 -2.56
C TYR A 89 -6.03 -1.52 -1.91
N SER A 90 -6.34 -2.80 -1.69
CA SER A 90 -7.51 -3.23 -0.90
C SER A 90 -7.23 -3.18 0.60
N TYR A 91 -5.97 -3.01 1.02
CA TYR A 91 -5.60 -2.77 2.40
C TYR A 91 -6.20 -1.44 2.87
N LYS A 92 -7.40 -1.52 3.45
CA LYS A 92 -8.00 -0.41 4.17
C LYS A 92 -7.38 -0.40 5.56
N ARG A 93 -6.50 0.57 5.84
CA ARG A 93 -6.15 0.90 7.22
C ARG A 93 -7.45 1.35 7.91
N SER A 94 -8.06 0.45 8.67
CA SER A 94 -9.10 0.85 9.59
C SER A 94 -8.45 1.85 10.53
N LYS A 95 -8.83 3.13 10.46
CA LYS A 95 -8.75 4.00 11.62
C LYS A 95 -9.78 3.43 12.60
N LYS A 96 -9.47 2.29 13.24
CA LYS A 96 -9.83 2.17 14.64
C LYS A 96 -9.07 3.33 15.27
N LYS A 97 -9.74 4.49 15.34
CA LYS A 97 -9.72 5.26 16.57
C LYS A 97 -9.95 4.18 17.61
N LEU A 98 -8.87 3.75 18.24
CA LEU A 98 -8.95 3.01 19.48
C LEU A 98 -10.04 3.73 20.27
N CYS A 99 -11.13 3.02 20.56
CA CYS A 99 -12.08 3.44 21.57
C CYS A 99 -11.37 3.38 22.93
N VAL A 100 -10.24 4.07 23.08
CA VAL A 100 -9.57 4.32 24.34
C VAL A 100 -10.30 5.54 24.89
N ASN A 101 -11.40 5.25 25.57
CA ASN A 101 -11.98 6.01 26.69
C ASN A 101 -13.44 5.62 26.91
N ARG A 102 -13.68 4.36 27.31
CA ARG A 102 -14.96 4.02 27.96
C ARG A 102 -14.91 2.83 28.94
N TYR A 103 -13.74 2.53 29.50
CA TYR A 103 -13.59 1.45 30.50
C TYR A 103 -12.72 1.84 31.72
N TYR A 104 -12.46 3.13 31.94
CA TYR A 104 -11.68 3.59 33.10
C TYR A 104 -12.51 4.17 34.27
N GLU A 105 -13.85 4.10 34.23
CA GLU A 105 -14.71 4.69 35.29
C GLU A 105 -15.66 3.71 35.97
N LYS A 106 -15.44 2.38 35.90
CA LYS A 106 -16.35 1.43 36.56
C LYS A 106 -15.73 0.20 37.20
N SER A 107 -14.48 0.27 37.65
CA SER A 107 -13.90 -0.77 38.49
C SER A 107 -12.93 -0.17 39.51
N ASN A 108 -13.49 0.57 40.48
CA ASN A 108 -13.05 0.39 41.85
C ASN A 108 -13.72 -0.91 42.32
N ASN A 109 -13.05 -2.03 42.06
CA ASN A 109 -12.96 -3.24 42.89
C ASN A 109 -12.77 -4.49 42.01
N HIS A 110 -11.61 -5.11 42.23
CA HIS A 110 -11.20 -6.45 41.83
C HIS A 110 -10.75 -6.72 40.37
N LEU A 111 -9.41 -6.70 40.26
CA LEU A 111 -8.51 -7.72 39.70
C LEU A 111 -8.77 -8.39 38.35
N HIS A 112 -7.69 -8.33 37.56
CA HIS A 112 -7.18 -9.28 36.55
C HIS A 112 -8.05 -9.54 35.32
N PHE A 113 -7.49 -9.31 34.14
CA PHE A 113 -7.28 -10.40 33.17
C PHE A 113 -6.25 -9.98 32.11
N TYR A 114 -5.22 -10.82 31.96
CA TYR A 114 -4.25 -10.81 30.86
C TYR A 114 -4.91 -11.32 29.56
N MET A 115 -4.50 -10.77 28.42
CA MET A 115 -4.60 -11.41 27.09
C MET A 115 -3.55 -10.69 26.22
N ILE A 116 -2.43 -11.27 25.79
CA ILE A 116 -2.18 -12.51 25.01
C ILE A 116 -3.03 -12.56 23.74
N ILE A 117 -2.31 -12.27 22.63
CA ILE A 117 -2.61 -12.27 21.18
C ILE A 117 -3.58 -11.19 20.67
#